data_AF-A0A8H4XWG7-F1
#
_entry.id   AF-A0A8H4XWG7-F1
#
_cell.length_a   1.000
_cell.length_b   1.000
_cell.length_c   1.000
_cell.angle_alpha   90.00
_cell.angle_beta   90.00
_cell.angle_gamma   90.00
#
_symmetry.space_group_name_H-M   'P 1'
#
loop_
_entity.id
_entity.type
_entity.pdbx_description
1 polymer ?
#
loop_
_entity_poly.entity_id
_entity_poly.type
_entity_poly.pdbx_seq_one_letter_code
_entity_poly.pdbx_strand_id
1 'polypeptide(L)'
;MRLIIEPDALTTSAYVVRHIIDRITTFQPTLEKPFILGLPTGSSPVAVYKFLIEAYEAGRISFEHVVTFNMDEYTGIPRSHPQSYRDFMHRNLFSRLDIKPENINILNGNAPDLEEECSRYEAKIREVGGIELFFGGVGSDGHVAFNEPGSSLASRTRVKTLNMDTVRANSRFFGGSIHNVPRTALTVGVQTIMDIPSFVTRLPNGSEKGVCLAIDLGGTNLRVCSVDLHGNSRLSVAQYKAAIPREVMAASSYTTLFAFIAQHTELFMRKHTPGILQRWKDVLRAEAGRGSGRSKREYHYPLGFSFSFSVAQRSINEGTLRYWSKSFSIDDAVGRDPCAMLQEALDNRSLPLTVTALVNDAVCTLAARAYCAPLQGKTLLGAVFGTGTNGAYMEDMSKIQKLRLKSPTAIASQDQCMALNTEWGGFDRDLEVLPVTEYDEELDRDSVHPNDQHYEKRISGLYLGELLRRAMLRAVERGVLTLDEPPTSRLHEPYSIDSSFLSKVLQDESEGLDGAKQHIAQVLGSRMPTTVEAHSIKMVCEAITKRAAPSLSRGSCRRSDTVEEAA
;
A
#
# COMPACT_ATOMS: atom_id res chain seq x y z
N MET A 1 9.50 2.61 -2.52
CA MET A 1 10.45 2.19 -3.57
C MET A 1 11.77 2.91 -3.28
N ARG A 2 12.93 2.23 -3.32
CA ARG A 2 14.25 2.85 -3.15
C ARG A 2 14.96 2.81 -4.50
N LEU A 3 15.25 3.97 -5.09
CA LEU A 3 16.02 4.08 -6.32
C LEU A 3 17.50 4.20 -5.96
N ILE A 4 18.32 3.34 -6.55
CA ILE A 4 19.78 3.31 -6.32
C ILE A 4 20.41 3.35 -7.69
N ILE A 5 21.22 4.40 -7.91
CA ILE A 5 21.89 4.64 -9.18
C ILE A 5 23.37 4.36 -8.94
N GLU A 6 23.88 3.35 -9.65
CA GLU A 6 25.28 2.97 -9.65
C GLU A 6 25.90 3.37 -11.00
N PRO A 7 27.21 3.67 -11.04
CA PRO A 7 27.85 4.19 -12.25
C PRO A 7 27.90 3.19 -13.41
N ASP A 8 27.80 1.89 -13.13
CA ASP A 8 27.84 0.84 -14.14
C ASP A 8 27.06 -0.42 -13.74
N ALA A 9 26.94 -1.35 -14.68
CA ALA A 9 26.19 -2.59 -14.49
C ALA A 9 26.84 -3.56 -13.48
N LEU A 10 28.17 -3.55 -13.33
CA LEU A 10 28.88 -4.41 -12.38
C LEU A 10 28.69 -3.90 -10.95
N THR A 11 28.82 -2.60 -10.72
CA THR A 11 28.53 -1.97 -9.41
C THR A 11 27.07 -2.15 -9.02
N THR A 12 26.13 -2.00 -9.97
CA THR A 12 24.70 -2.34 -9.77
C THR A 12 24.53 -3.80 -9.35
N SER A 13 25.16 -4.73 -10.06
CA SER A 13 25.06 -6.16 -9.78
C SER A 13 25.65 -6.51 -8.41
N ALA A 14 26.79 -5.90 -8.04
CA ALA A 14 27.42 -6.09 -6.74
C ALA A 14 26.53 -5.58 -5.59
N TYR A 15 25.84 -4.46 -5.78
CA TYR A 15 24.86 -3.97 -4.81
C TYR A 15 23.72 -4.98 -4.61
N VAL A 16 23.12 -5.46 -5.71
CA VAL A 16 22.03 -6.43 -5.67
C VAL A 16 22.45 -7.71 -4.95
N VAL A 17 23.64 -8.22 -5.25
CA VAL A 17 24.22 -9.41 -4.62
C VAL A 17 24.37 -9.22 -3.12
N ARG A 18 24.93 -8.07 -2.70
CA ARG A 18 25.04 -7.73 -1.28
C ARG A 18 23.66 -7.73 -0.62
N HIS A 19 22.65 -7.13 -1.25
CA HIS A 19 21.30 -7.12 -0.70
C HIS A 19 20.71 -8.54 -0.58
N ILE A 20 20.87 -9.38 -1.60
CA ILE A 20 20.40 -10.78 -1.56
C ILE A 20 21.10 -11.53 -0.42
N ILE A 21 22.42 -11.39 -0.30
CA ILE A 21 23.20 -12.01 0.77
C ILE A 21 22.71 -11.52 2.13
N ASP A 22 22.63 -10.22 2.36
CA ASP A 22 22.17 -9.65 3.62
C ASP A 22 20.79 -10.18 4.02
N ARG A 23 19.87 -10.28 3.05
CA ARG A 23 18.52 -10.82 3.29
C ARG A 23 18.52 -12.28 3.68
N ILE A 24 19.28 -13.12 2.97
CA ILE A 24 19.38 -14.55 3.27
C ILE A 24 20.06 -14.75 4.63
N THR A 25 21.17 -14.06 4.87
CA THR A 25 21.97 -14.22 6.09
C THR A 25 21.22 -13.71 7.34
N THR A 26 20.50 -12.60 7.22
CA THR A 26 19.67 -12.06 8.31
C THR A 26 18.47 -12.98 8.60
N PHE A 27 17.90 -13.62 7.58
CA PHE A 27 16.77 -14.52 7.76
C PHE A 27 17.16 -15.83 8.46
N GLN A 28 18.41 -16.26 8.33
CA GLN A 28 18.96 -17.49 8.90
C GLN A 28 18.12 -18.73 8.52
N PRO A 29 18.10 -19.10 7.22
CA PRO A 29 17.25 -20.18 6.76
C PRO A 29 17.66 -21.53 7.34
N THR A 30 16.67 -22.33 7.69
CA THR A 30 16.82 -23.72 8.13
C THR A 30 16.01 -24.65 7.23
N LEU A 31 16.12 -25.96 7.44
CA LEU A 31 15.31 -26.94 6.70
C LEU A 31 13.80 -26.72 6.89
N GLU A 32 13.37 -26.39 8.10
CA GLU A 32 11.96 -26.15 8.46
C GLU A 32 11.48 -24.74 8.08
N LYS A 33 12.43 -23.81 7.90
CA LYS A 33 12.16 -22.42 7.56
C LYS A 33 13.10 -21.96 6.44
N PRO A 34 12.89 -22.42 5.19
CA PRO A 34 13.73 -22.06 4.07
C PRO A 34 13.56 -20.58 3.69
N PHE A 35 14.55 -19.99 3.03
CA PHE A 35 14.43 -18.68 2.42
C PHE A 35 13.93 -18.83 0.98
N ILE A 36 12.84 -18.15 0.62
CA ILE A 36 12.20 -18.32 -0.68
C ILE A 36 12.54 -17.17 -1.61
N LEU A 37 13.30 -17.45 -2.67
CA LEU A 37 13.86 -16.47 -3.58
C LEU A 37 13.27 -16.60 -5.00
N GLY A 38 12.67 -15.53 -5.50
CA GLY A 38 12.25 -15.40 -6.88
C GLY A 38 13.40 -14.93 -7.77
N LEU A 39 13.64 -15.62 -8.89
CA LEU A 39 14.79 -15.39 -9.77
C LEU A 39 14.35 -15.06 -11.21
N PRO A 40 14.92 -14.00 -11.82
CA PRO A 40 14.62 -13.66 -13.20
C PRO A 40 15.45 -14.52 -14.16
N THR A 41 15.30 -14.29 -15.46
CA THR A 41 16.13 -14.89 -16.51
C THR A 41 16.56 -13.80 -17.49
N GLY A 42 17.42 -14.14 -18.45
CA GLY A 42 17.91 -13.20 -19.48
C GLY A 42 19.30 -12.63 -19.19
N SER A 43 19.71 -11.63 -19.98
CA SER A 43 21.10 -11.14 -19.98
C SER A 43 21.49 -10.33 -18.75
N SER A 44 20.56 -9.53 -18.22
CA SER A 44 20.81 -8.60 -17.10
C SER A 44 21.24 -9.30 -15.79
N PRO A 45 20.61 -10.42 -15.35
CA PRO A 45 21.00 -11.06 -14.08
C PRO A 45 22.30 -11.88 -14.12
N VAL A 46 22.94 -12.08 -15.28
CA VAL A 46 24.12 -12.96 -15.40
C VAL A 46 25.29 -12.51 -14.50
N ALA A 47 25.53 -11.20 -14.40
CA ALA A 47 26.58 -10.67 -13.53
C ALA A 47 26.26 -10.89 -12.04
N VAL A 48 24.99 -10.76 -11.64
CA VAL A 48 24.52 -11.07 -10.28
C VAL A 48 24.76 -12.54 -9.95
N TYR A 49 24.49 -13.46 -10.87
CA TYR A 49 24.73 -14.89 -10.65
C TYR A 49 26.21 -15.23 -10.48
N LYS A 50 27.10 -14.65 -11.28
CA LYS A 50 28.55 -14.82 -11.10
C LYS A 50 28.99 -14.37 -9.71
N PHE A 51 28.57 -13.20 -9.27
CA PHE A 51 28.92 -12.68 -7.95
C PHE A 51 28.28 -13.47 -6.79
N LEU A 52 27.10 -14.07 -6.97
CA LEU A 52 26.54 -15.00 -5.97
C LEU A 52 27.35 -16.30 -5.88
N ILE A 53 27.81 -16.84 -7.01
CA ILE A 53 28.70 -18.00 -7.05
C ILE A 53 30.02 -17.67 -6.36
N GLU A 54 30.65 -16.53 -6.69
CA GLU A 54 31.89 -16.09 -6.04
C GLU A 54 31.70 -15.88 -4.52
N ALA A 55 30.53 -15.42 -4.08
CA ALA A 55 30.21 -15.30 -2.66
C ALA A 55 30.06 -16.66 -1.97
N TYR A 56 29.44 -17.62 -2.65
CA TYR A 56 29.33 -19.00 -2.18
C TYR A 56 30.69 -19.70 -2.11
N GLU A 57 31.49 -19.61 -3.18
CA GLU A 57 32.85 -20.19 -3.24
C GLU A 57 33.78 -19.58 -2.18
N ALA A 58 33.56 -18.31 -1.82
CA ALA A 58 34.26 -17.63 -0.72
C ALA A 58 33.70 -17.95 0.68
N GLY A 59 32.68 -18.82 0.80
CA GLY A 59 32.07 -19.21 2.07
C GLY A 59 31.22 -18.12 2.75
N ARG A 60 30.80 -17.08 2.00
CA ARG A 60 30.03 -15.94 2.56
C ARG A 60 28.52 -16.20 2.61
N ILE A 61 28.03 -17.20 1.89
CA ILE A 61 26.61 -17.56 1.81
C ILE A 61 26.47 -19.04 1.47
N SER A 62 25.37 -19.66 1.91
CA SER A 62 24.94 -21.01 1.51
C SER A 62 23.52 -20.94 0.95
N PHE A 63 23.24 -21.79 -0.02
CA PHE A 63 21.92 -21.97 -0.64
C PHE A 63 21.28 -23.31 -0.26
N GLU A 64 21.85 -24.04 0.70
CA GLU A 64 21.34 -25.36 1.13
C GLU A 64 19.86 -25.30 1.53
N HIS A 65 19.47 -24.23 2.23
CA HIS A 65 18.11 -23.99 2.72
C HIS A 65 17.39 -22.86 1.96
N VAL A 66 17.80 -22.60 0.73
CA VAL A 66 17.12 -21.65 -0.17
C VAL A 66 16.24 -22.42 -1.14
N VAL A 67 14.97 -22.01 -1.24
CA VAL A 67 14.02 -22.50 -2.25
C VAL A 67 13.84 -21.42 -3.31
N THR A 68 13.99 -21.78 -4.57
CA THR A 68 13.96 -20.82 -5.68
C THR A 68 12.75 -21.01 -6.56
N PHE A 69 12.21 -19.91 -7.09
CA PHE A 69 11.19 -19.93 -8.14
C PHE A 69 11.61 -19.01 -9.28
N ASN A 70 11.79 -19.58 -10.46
CA ASN A 70 11.98 -18.80 -11.67
C ASN A 70 10.69 -18.09 -12.08
N MET A 71 10.84 -16.88 -12.60
CA MET A 71 9.71 -16.01 -12.94
C MET A 71 9.02 -16.41 -14.24
N ASP A 72 9.70 -17.10 -15.15
CA ASP A 72 9.20 -17.43 -16.48
C ASP A 72 9.84 -18.68 -17.10
N GLU A 73 9.23 -19.20 -18.18
CA GLU A 73 9.80 -20.20 -19.11
C GLU A 73 9.09 -20.11 -20.47
N TYR A 74 9.81 -20.30 -21.57
CA TYR A 74 9.20 -20.33 -22.91
C TYR A 74 8.39 -21.61 -23.11
N THR A 75 7.28 -21.52 -23.84
CA THR A 75 6.51 -22.71 -24.23
C THR A 75 7.05 -23.34 -25.51
N GLY A 76 6.96 -24.67 -25.62
CA GLY A 76 7.19 -25.38 -26.88
C GLY A 76 8.66 -25.52 -27.33
N ILE A 77 9.63 -25.20 -26.48
CA ILE A 77 11.05 -25.47 -26.76
C ILE A 77 11.57 -26.65 -25.94
N PRO A 78 12.40 -27.55 -26.52
CA PRO A 78 12.98 -28.66 -25.76
C PRO A 78 13.70 -28.19 -24.49
N ARG A 79 13.63 -28.98 -23.41
CA ARG A 79 14.34 -28.67 -22.15
C ARG A 79 15.86 -28.53 -22.31
N SER A 80 16.43 -29.19 -23.32
CA SER A 80 17.86 -29.12 -23.67
C SER A 80 18.18 -27.96 -24.63
N HIS A 81 17.18 -27.17 -25.03
CA HIS A 81 17.41 -26.04 -25.90
C HIS A 81 18.23 -24.98 -25.16
N PRO A 82 19.27 -24.38 -25.77
CA PRO A 82 20.15 -23.42 -25.09
C PRO A 82 19.45 -22.18 -24.52
N GLN A 83 18.27 -21.85 -25.05
CA GLN A 83 17.39 -20.76 -24.61
C GLN A 83 16.27 -21.19 -23.65
N SER A 84 16.18 -22.47 -23.28
CA SER A 84 15.31 -22.87 -22.17
C SER A 84 15.84 -22.25 -20.90
N TYR A 85 14.95 -21.63 -20.13
CA TYR A 85 15.34 -21.00 -18.87
C TYR A 85 15.78 -22.02 -17.82
N ARG A 86 15.32 -23.27 -17.92
CA ARG A 86 15.92 -24.40 -17.21
C ARG A 86 17.42 -24.57 -17.47
N ASP A 87 17.82 -24.70 -18.73
CA ASP A 87 19.23 -24.91 -19.07
C ASP A 87 20.08 -23.66 -18.78
N PHE A 88 19.51 -22.48 -19.05
CA PHE A 88 20.11 -21.19 -18.69
C PHE A 88 20.44 -21.11 -17.19
N MET A 89 19.48 -21.39 -16.31
CA MET A 89 19.69 -21.29 -14.86
C MET A 89 20.64 -22.36 -14.34
N HIS A 90 20.53 -23.58 -14.87
CA HIS A 90 21.46 -24.65 -14.51
C HIS A 90 22.91 -24.26 -14.81
N ARG A 91 23.16 -23.73 -16.01
CA ARG A 91 24.50 -23.33 -16.47
C ARG A 91 25.05 -22.11 -15.74
N ASN A 92 24.21 -21.10 -15.50
CA ASN A 92 24.65 -19.80 -14.98
C ASN A 92 24.62 -19.70 -13.44
N LEU A 93 23.89 -20.58 -12.75
CA LEU A 93 23.72 -20.48 -11.31
C LEU A 93 23.75 -21.85 -10.61
N PHE A 94 22.76 -22.70 -10.87
CA PHE A 94 22.48 -23.83 -9.98
C PHE A 94 23.54 -24.93 -9.98
N SER A 95 24.25 -25.17 -11.08
CA SER A 95 25.33 -26.18 -11.14
C SER A 95 26.57 -25.81 -10.30
N ARG A 96 26.60 -24.60 -9.73
CA ARG A 96 27.76 -24.03 -9.02
C ARG A 96 27.45 -23.66 -7.57
N LEU A 97 26.25 -23.96 -7.08
CA LEU A 97 25.81 -23.70 -5.70
C LEU A 97 25.50 -25.02 -4.99
N ASP A 98 25.43 -24.98 -3.65
CA ASP A 98 24.97 -26.09 -2.79
C ASP A 98 23.43 -26.21 -2.70
N ILE A 99 22.69 -25.55 -3.60
CA ILE A 99 21.23 -25.63 -3.63
C ILE A 99 20.77 -27.05 -3.98
N LYS A 100 19.83 -27.58 -3.20
CA LYS A 100 19.29 -28.93 -3.41
C LYS A 100 18.38 -28.97 -4.65
N PRO A 101 18.46 -30.00 -5.51
CA PRO A 101 17.65 -30.08 -6.73
C PRO A 101 16.14 -29.92 -6.50
N GLU A 102 15.60 -30.45 -5.41
CA GLU A 102 14.19 -30.36 -5.01
C GLU A 102 13.71 -28.92 -4.69
N ASN A 103 14.67 -28.05 -4.34
CA ASN A 103 14.45 -26.64 -4.01
C ASN A 103 14.52 -25.74 -5.26
N ILE A 104 14.82 -26.30 -6.43
CA ILE A 104 14.84 -25.57 -7.70
C ILE A 104 13.48 -25.70 -8.38
N ASN A 105 12.78 -24.58 -8.54
CA ASN A 105 11.48 -24.55 -9.22
C ASN A 105 11.55 -23.71 -10.48
N ILE A 106 11.21 -24.36 -11.60
CA ILE A 106 11.16 -23.75 -12.93
C ILE A 106 9.87 -24.23 -13.60
N LEU A 107 9.15 -23.30 -14.23
CA LEU A 107 7.91 -23.58 -14.96
C LEU A 107 8.18 -24.57 -16.09
N ASN A 108 7.30 -25.55 -16.28
CA ASN A 108 7.43 -26.51 -17.37
C ASN A 108 6.65 -26.05 -18.61
N GLY A 109 7.30 -25.27 -19.48
CA GLY A 109 6.70 -24.79 -20.75
C GLY A 109 6.33 -25.88 -21.78
N ASN A 110 6.59 -27.16 -21.48
CA ASN A 110 6.17 -28.31 -22.28
C ASN A 110 5.28 -29.27 -21.49
N ALA A 111 4.60 -28.80 -20.44
CA ALA A 111 3.61 -29.62 -19.74
C ALA A 111 2.46 -29.97 -20.69
N PRO A 112 1.86 -31.18 -20.56
CA PRO A 112 0.69 -31.58 -21.36
C PRO A 112 -0.49 -30.61 -21.17
N ASP A 113 -0.64 -30.10 -19.94
CA ASP A 113 -1.57 -29.05 -19.58
C ASP A 113 -0.79 -27.90 -18.92
N LEU A 114 -0.74 -26.76 -19.61
CA LEU A 114 -0.02 -25.58 -19.16
C LEU A 114 -0.76 -24.82 -18.04
N GLU A 115 -2.08 -24.91 -17.97
CA GLU A 115 -2.90 -24.27 -16.94
C GLU A 115 -2.79 -25.04 -15.61
N GLU A 116 -2.78 -26.37 -15.70
CA GLU A 116 -2.47 -27.24 -14.55
C GLU A 116 -1.05 -26.99 -14.05
N GLU A 117 -0.07 -26.84 -14.95
CA GLU A 117 1.31 -26.50 -14.56
C GLU A 117 1.40 -25.15 -13.84
N CYS A 118 0.72 -24.11 -14.34
CA CYS A 118 0.65 -22.82 -13.66
C CYS A 118 0.01 -22.94 -12.26
N SER A 119 -1.07 -23.71 -12.16
CA SER A 119 -1.78 -23.96 -10.90
C SER A 119 -0.92 -24.76 -9.90
N ARG A 120 -0.16 -25.75 -10.38
CA ARG A 120 0.82 -26.54 -9.63
C ARG A 120 1.99 -25.67 -9.16
N TYR A 121 2.46 -24.77 -10.02
CA TYR A 121 3.56 -23.86 -9.70
C TYR A 121 3.18 -22.88 -8.60
N GLU A 122 2.00 -22.27 -8.71
CA GLU A 122 1.40 -21.50 -7.62
C GLU A 122 1.22 -22.38 -6.39
N ALA A 123 0.63 -23.58 -6.49
CA ALA A 123 0.53 -24.52 -5.37
C ALA A 123 1.86 -24.73 -4.65
N LYS A 124 2.97 -24.91 -5.37
CA LYS A 124 4.29 -25.12 -4.78
C LYS A 124 4.90 -23.86 -4.18
N ILE A 125 4.83 -22.69 -4.86
CA ILE A 125 5.20 -21.39 -4.27
C ILE A 125 4.56 -21.25 -2.91
N ARG A 126 3.31 -21.72 -2.85
CA ARG A 126 2.52 -21.55 -1.68
C ARG A 126 2.45 -22.69 -0.66
N GLU A 127 2.95 -23.86 -1.00
CA GLU A 127 3.33 -24.90 -0.04
C GLU A 127 4.54 -24.48 0.81
N VAL A 128 5.47 -23.72 0.21
CA VAL A 128 6.74 -23.35 0.87
C VAL A 128 6.71 -21.99 1.58
N GLY A 129 5.54 -21.37 1.79
CA GLY A 129 5.42 -20.11 2.55
C GLY A 129 5.28 -18.82 1.74
N GLY A 130 5.31 -18.89 0.40
CA GLY A 130 5.36 -17.72 -0.47
C GLY A 130 6.76 -17.12 -0.61
N ILE A 131 6.92 -16.13 -1.50
CA ILE A 131 8.23 -15.57 -1.85
C ILE A 131 8.67 -14.48 -0.85
N GLU A 132 9.87 -14.61 -0.29
CA GLU A 132 10.47 -13.65 0.66
C GLU A 132 11.13 -12.46 -0.05
N LEU A 133 11.71 -12.72 -1.21
CA LEU A 133 12.36 -11.74 -2.06
C LEU A 133 12.20 -12.12 -3.54
N PHE A 134 11.64 -11.22 -4.34
CA PHE A 134 11.79 -11.27 -5.79
C PHE A 134 12.97 -10.40 -6.20
N PHE A 135 13.96 -11.00 -6.84
CA PHE A 135 14.93 -10.29 -7.66
C PHE A 135 14.41 -10.33 -9.10
N GLY A 136 14.38 -9.18 -9.77
CA GLY A 136 13.79 -9.05 -11.11
C GLY A 136 14.52 -8.01 -11.94
N GLY A 137 14.56 -8.22 -13.25
CA GLY A 137 14.90 -7.19 -14.22
C GLY A 137 13.66 -6.45 -14.67
N VAL A 138 13.82 -5.18 -15.03
CA VAL A 138 12.77 -4.35 -15.65
C VAL A 138 13.14 -4.16 -17.11
N GLY A 139 12.23 -4.50 -18.01
CA GLY A 139 12.36 -4.28 -19.45
C GLY A 139 12.44 -2.79 -19.80
N SER A 140 12.91 -2.45 -21.00
CA SER A 140 12.99 -1.06 -21.48
C SER A 140 11.62 -0.36 -21.58
N ASP A 141 10.55 -1.15 -21.65
CA ASP A 141 9.14 -0.75 -21.64
C ASP A 141 8.49 -0.88 -20.24
N GLY A 142 9.26 -1.24 -19.20
CA GLY A 142 8.76 -1.41 -17.83
C GLY A 142 8.26 -2.81 -17.49
N HIS A 143 8.31 -3.79 -18.39
CA HIS A 143 7.83 -5.15 -18.09
C HIS A 143 8.66 -5.85 -17.01
N VAL A 144 8.02 -6.76 -16.27
CA VAL A 144 8.68 -7.64 -15.27
C VAL A 144 8.35 -9.08 -15.61
N ALA A 145 9.39 -9.90 -15.84
CA ALA A 145 9.25 -11.21 -16.52
C ALA A 145 8.51 -11.03 -17.86
N PHE A 146 7.61 -11.93 -18.26
CA PHE A 146 6.76 -11.70 -19.43
C PHE A 146 5.46 -10.94 -19.11
N ASN A 147 5.38 -10.25 -17.96
CA ASN A 147 4.28 -9.32 -17.70
C ASN A 147 4.55 -7.97 -18.37
N GLU A 148 4.14 -7.88 -19.62
CA GLU A 148 4.15 -6.63 -20.40
C GLU A 148 3.22 -5.58 -19.79
N PRO A 149 3.46 -4.28 -20.02
CA PRO A 149 2.52 -3.21 -19.67
C PRO A 149 1.09 -3.53 -20.12
N GLY A 150 0.10 -3.30 -19.24
CA GLY A 150 -1.30 -3.74 -19.43
C GLY A 150 -1.60 -5.18 -18.97
N SER A 151 -0.64 -5.89 -18.35
CA SER A 151 -0.91 -7.17 -17.69
C SER A 151 -1.72 -6.99 -16.42
N SER A 152 -2.85 -7.72 -16.29
CA SER A 152 -3.73 -7.65 -15.11
C SER A 152 -2.99 -7.71 -13.76
N LEU A 153 -3.25 -6.75 -12.88
CA LEU A 153 -2.72 -6.70 -11.51
C LEU A 153 -3.21 -7.85 -10.62
N ALA A 154 -4.34 -8.48 -10.97
CA ALA A 154 -4.88 -9.67 -10.33
C ALA A 154 -4.35 -10.99 -10.94
N SER A 155 -3.46 -10.90 -11.94
CA SER A 155 -2.95 -12.10 -12.60
C SER A 155 -2.12 -12.96 -11.66
N ARG A 156 -2.39 -14.26 -11.69
CA ARG A 156 -1.52 -15.32 -11.15
C ARG A 156 -0.61 -15.85 -12.25
N THR A 157 0.26 -16.81 -11.90
CA THR A 157 1.06 -17.54 -12.88
C THR A 157 0.17 -18.05 -14.01
N ARG A 158 0.52 -17.75 -15.26
CA ARG A 158 -0.34 -18.01 -16.43
C ARG A 158 0.47 -18.19 -17.70
N VAL A 159 -0.18 -18.74 -18.71
CA VAL A 159 0.26 -18.66 -20.11
C VAL A 159 0.08 -17.24 -20.62
N LYS A 160 1.09 -16.70 -21.28
CA LYS A 160 1.09 -15.36 -21.85
C LYS A 160 1.59 -15.41 -23.28
N THR A 161 0.84 -14.81 -24.19
CA THR A 161 1.28 -14.52 -25.55
C THR A 161 2.29 -13.38 -25.52
N LEU A 162 3.45 -13.60 -26.14
CA LEU A 162 4.51 -12.60 -26.24
C LEU A 162 4.16 -11.58 -27.31
N ASN A 163 4.34 -10.30 -27.00
CA ASN A 163 4.17 -9.24 -27.98
C ASN A 163 5.27 -9.30 -29.06
N MET A 164 4.97 -8.76 -30.24
CA MET A 164 5.87 -8.82 -31.39
C MET A 164 7.20 -8.12 -31.15
N ASP A 165 7.25 -7.11 -30.28
CA ASP A 165 8.50 -6.43 -29.93
C ASP A 165 9.37 -7.29 -29.02
N THR A 166 8.78 -8.01 -28.06
CA THR A 166 9.44 -9.05 -27.25
C THR A 166 10.01 -10.16 -28.15
N VAL A 167 9.24 -10.59 -29.15
CA VAL A 167 9.66 -11.59 -30.15
C VAL A 167 10.83 -11.07 -30.99
N ARG A 168 10.77 -9.82 -31.48
CA ARG A 168 11.85 -9.19 -32.25
C ARG A 168 13.12 -9.04 -31.42
N ALA A 169 13.02 -8.53 -30.19
CA ALA A 169 14.14 -8.35 -29.29
C ALA A 169 14.84 -9.68 -28.96
N ASN A 170 14.07 -10.76 -28.81
CA ASN A 170 14.59 -12.08 -28.48
C ASN A 170 15.09 -12.86 -29.70
N SER A 171 14.75 -12.47 -30.93
CA SER A 171 15.21 -13.15 -32.16
C SER A 171 16.74 -13.31 -32.25
N ARG A 172 17.49 -12.36 -31.67
CA ARG A 172 18.96 -12.44 -31.55
C ARG A 172 19.45 -13.71 -30.83
N PHE A 173 18.64 -14.27 -29.95
CA PHE A 173 18.94 -15.50 -29.20
C PHE A 173 18.49 -16.77 -29.92
N PHE A 174 17.66 -16.63 -30.97
CA PHE A 174 17.09 -17.73 -31.77
C PHE A 174 17.58 -17.68 -33.23
N GLY A 175 18.86 -17.38 -33.42
CA GLY A 175 19.51 -17.38 -34.73
C GLY A 175 19.11 -16.21 -35.64
N GLY A 176 18.64 -15.11 -35.07
CA GLY A 176 18.28 -13.88 -35.79
C GLY A 176 16.93 -13.92 -36.50
N SER A 177 16.13 -14.97 -36.32
CA SER A 177 14.82 -15.11 -36.95
C SER A 177 13.69 -15.05 -35.92
N ILE A 178 12.73 -14.14 -36.14
CA ILE A 178 11.50 -14.04 -35.32
C ILE A 178 10.63 -15.30 -35.39
N HIS A 179 10.77 -16.11 -36.46
CA HIS A 179 10.00 -17.34 -36.63
C HIS A 179 10.47 -18.46 -35.71
N ASN A 180 11.70 -18.37 -35.21
CA ASN A 180 12.28 -19.36 -34.30
C ASN A 180 12.01 -19.04 -32.83
N VAL A 181 11.44 -17.87 -32.54
CA VAL A 181 11.12 -17.44 -31.18
C VAL A 181 9.72 -17.98 -30.81
N PRO A 182 9.57 -18.63 -29.65
CA PRO A 182 8.25 -19.04 -29.16
C PRO A 182 7.29 -17.85 -29.05
N ARG A 183 6.02 -18.06 -29.41
CA ARG A 183 4.99 -17.01 -29.33
C ARG A 183 4.30 -16.91 -27.97
N THR A 184 4.51 -17.91 -27.12
CA THR A 184 3.89 -18.01 -25.79
C THR A 184 4.93 -18.40 -24.76
N ALA A 185 4.73 -17.94 -23.53
CA ALA A 185 5.55 -18.27 -22.37
C ALA A 185 4.66 -18.48 -21.14
N LEU A 186 5.19 -19.18 -20.15
CA LEU A 186 4.64 -19.19 -18.81
C LEU A 186 5.31 -18.06 -18.01
N THR A 187 4.55 -17.32 -17.23
CA THR A 187 5.08 -16.23 -16.39
C THR A 187 4.34 -16.18 -15.06
N VAL A 188 5.08 -15.90 -13.98
CA VAL A 188 4.49 -15.54 -12.69
C VAL A 188 3.65 -14.28 -12.86
N GLY A 189 2.47 -14.24 -12.23
CA GLY A 189 1.54 -13.12 -12.39
C GLY A 189 1.86 -11.93 -11.48
N VAL A 190 1.34 -10.76 -11.84
CA VAL A 190 1.60 -9.50 -11.14
C VAL A 190 1.07 -9.55 -9.70
N GLN A 191 -0.05 -10.24 -9.44
CA GLN A 191 -0.58 -10.39 -8.08
C GLN A 191 0.34 -11.22 -7.19
N THR A 192 0.93 -12.28 -7.75
CA THR A 192 1.92 -13.12 -7.06
C THR A 192 3.17 -12.31 -6.66
N ILE A 193 3.42 -11.19 -7.35
CA ILE A 193 4.48 -10.22 -7.03
C ILE A 193 4.04 -9.20 -5.93
N MET A 194 2.74 -8.95 -5.69
CA MET A 194 2.25 -7.74 -4.97
C MET A 194 1.47 -7.90 -3.62
N ASP A 195 0.90 -9.04 -3.23
CA ASP A 195 -0.11 -9.15 -2.14
C ASP A 195 0.37 -8.87 -0.66
N ILE A 196 -0.38 -8.06 0.17
CA ILE A 196 -0.10 -7.78 1.63
C ILE A 196 -1.29 -8.14 2.60
N PRO A 197 -1.14 -8.99 3.64
CA PRO A 197 -2.15 -9.32 4.68
C PRO A 197 -2.24 -8.33 5.89
N SER A 198 -3.42 -8.15 6.52
CA SER A 198 -3.62 -7.24 7.69
C SER A 198 -3.60 -7.89 9.08
N PHE A 199 -3.74 -9.22 9.16
CA PHE A 199 -3.77 -10.01 10.41
C PHE A 199 -4.95 -9.78 11.37
N VAL A 200 -6.00 -9.04 10.98
CA VAL A 200 -7.27 -8.97 11.74
C VAL A 200 -8.22 -10.09 11.30
N THR A 201 -8.35 -11.15 12.09
CA THR A 201 -9.07 -12.39 11.71
C THR A 201 -10.51 -12.49 12.21
N ARG A 202 -10.99 -11.50 12.96
CA ARG A 202 -12.38 -11.44 13.43
C ARG A 202 -12.80 -9.99 13.61
N LEU A 203 -14.03 -9.68 13.21
CA LEU A 203 -14.65 -8.40 13.56
C LEU A 203 -15.25 -8.48 14.97
N PRO A 204 -15.22 -7.36 15.72
CA PRO A 204 -15.85 -7.31 17.03
C PRO A 204 -17.36 -7.53 16.92
N ASN A 205 -17.93 -8.14 17.95
CA ASN A 205 -19.37 -8.46 18.01
C ASN A 205 -20.16 -7.53 18.94
N GLY A 206 -19.50 -6.53 19.53
CA GLY A 206 -20.12 -5.56 20.42
C GLY A 206 -20.18 -6.02 21.87
N SER A 207 -19.71 -7.22 22.22
CA SER A 207 -19.65 -7.71 23.61
C SER A 207 -18.37 -7.33 24.34
N GLU A 208 -17.36 -6.83 23.61
CA GLU A 208 -16.06 -6.45 24.14
C GLU A 208 -16.20 -5.35 25.20
N LYS A 209 -15.38 -5.42 26.25
CA LYS A 209 -15.40 -4.47 27.36
C LYS A 209 -14.00 -3.99 27.72
N GLY A 210 -13.92 -2.78 28.24
CA GLY A 210 -12.69 -2.21 28.79
C GLY A 210 -12.19 -0.99 28.04
N VAL A 211 -11.14 -0.39 28.58
CA VAL A 211 -10.57 0.86 28.08
C VAL A 211 -9.36 0.57 27.19
N CYS A 212 -9.43 1.05 25.95
CA CYS A 212 -8.34 0.97 24.99
C CYS A 212 -7.88 2.38 24.60
N LEU A 213 -6.57 2.57 24.44
CA LEU A 213 -6.03 3.78 23.84
C LEU A 213 -5.77 3.55 22.36
N ALA A 214 -6.01 4.57 21.55
CA ALA A 214 -5.72 4.55 20.12
C ALA A 214 -5.06 5.86 19.68
N ILE A 215 -4.09 5.74 18.80
CA ILE A 215 -3.52 6.86 18.05
C ILE A 215 -3.93 6.68 16.60
N ASP A 216 -4.44 7.74 16.00
CA ASP A 216 -4.78 7.81 14.58
C ASP A 216 -3.94 8.90 13.91
N LEU A 217 -2.98 8.46 13.09
CA LEU A 217 -2.16 9.33 12.26
C LEU A 217 -2.79 9.42 10.87
N GLY A 218 -3.53 10.50 10.64
CA GLY A 218 -4.12 10.84 9.35
C GLY A 218 -3.23 11.78 8.52
N GLY A 219 -3.73 12.18 7.34
CA GLY A 219 -2.98 13.03 6.40
C GLY A 219 -2.75 14.48 6.86
N THR A 220 -3.59 15.01 7.76
CA THR A 220 -3.50 16.42 8.20
C THR A 220 -3.54 16.60 9.72
N ASN A 221 -4.01 15.59 10.43
CA ASN A 221 -4.29 15.68 11.85
C ASN A 221 -3.88 14.38 12.54
N LEU A 222 -3.35 14.54 13.74
CA LEU A 222 -3.19 13.48 14.73
C LEU A 222 -4.45 13.44 15.60
N ARG A 223 -4.94 12.24 15.90
CA ARG A 223 -5.95 12.03 16.94
C ARG A 223 -5.44 11.03 17.96
N VAL A 224 -5.76 11.31 19.23
CA VAL A 224 -5.51 10.40 20.34
C VAL A 224 -6.86 10.14 21.01
N CYS A 225 -7.21 8.89 21.18
CA CYS A 225 -8.50 8.47 21.69
C CYS A 225 -8.34 7.52 22.89
N SER A 226 -9.22 7.66 23.87
CA SER A 226 -9.51 6.64 24.88
C SER A 226 -10.92 6.15 24.60
N VAL A 227 -11.03 4.88 24.24
CA VAL A 227 -12.29 4.23 23.93
C VAL A 227 -12.63 3.31 25.08
N ASP A 228 -13.74 3.60 25.75
CA ASP A 228 -14.31 2.76 26.79
C ASP A 228 -15.43 1.91 26.18
N LEU A 229 -15.18 0.61 26.06
CA LEU A 229 -16.12 -0.37 25.52
C LEU A 229 -17.00 -0.87 26.67
N HIS A 230 -18.31 -0.64 26.58
CA HIS A 230 -19.27 -1.05 27.62
C HIS A 230 -19.85 -2.45 27.38
N GLY A 231 -19.56 -3.04 26.23
CA GLY A 231 -20.33 -4.14 25.66
C GLY A 231 -21.69 -3.67 25.13
N ASN A 232 -22.51 -4.63 24.70
CA ASN A 232 -23.82 -4.38 24.09
C ASN A 232 -23.79 -3.34 22.95
N SER A 233 -22.71 -3.34 22.15
CA SER A 233 -22.48 -2.41 21.04
C SER A 233 -22.42 -0.93 21.43
N ARG A 234 -22.17 -0.63 22.72
CA ARG A 234 -22.05 0.73 23.25
C ARG A 234 -20.61 1.05 23.62
N LEU A 235 -20.18 2.27 23.32
CA LEU A 235 -18.87 2.78 23.68
C LEU A 235 -18.94 4.25 24.06
N SER A 236 -17.95 4.70 24.82
CA SER A 236 -17.69 6.12 25.07
C SER A 236 -16.30 6.46 24.54
N VAL A 237 -16.17 7.60 23.86
CA VAL A 237 -14.87 8.05 23.33
C VAL A 237 -14.51 9.39 23.96
N ALA A 238 -13.35 9.45 24.60
CA ALA A 238 -12.65 10.71 24.81
C ALA A 238 -11.61 10.86 23.69
N GLN A 239 -11.61 11.99 23.00
CA GLN A 239 -10.69 12.24 21.90
C GLN A 239 -10.00 13.60 22.02
N TYR A 240 -8.78 13.65 21.50
CA TYR A 240 -8.01 14.86 21.30
C TYR A 240 -7.49 14.90 19.87
N LYS A 241 -7.54 16.07 19.24
CA LYS A 241 -7.13 16.28 17.85
C LYS A 241 -6.11 17.42 17.81
N ALA A 242 -5.04 17.22 17.06
CA ALA A 242 -4.03 18.24 16.78
C ALA A 242 -3.72 18.26 15.28
N ALA A 243 -3.61 19.46 14.70
CA ALA A 243 -3.11 19.64 13.34
C ALA A 243 -1.61 19.35 13.32
N ILE A 244 -1.13 18.65 12.30
CA ILE A 244 0.29 18.34 12.15
C ILE A 244 0.92 19.48 11.34
N PRO A 245 1.95 20.17 11.83
CA PRO A 245 2.63 21.22 11.06
C PRO A 245 3.32 20.66 9.81
N ARG A 246 3.41 21.44 8.73
CA ARG A 246 4.10 21.02 7.48
C ARG A 246 5.57 20.69 7.74
N GLU A 247 6.26 21.48 8.56
CA GLU A 247 7.64 21.21 9.00
C GLU A 247 7.80 19.83 9.64
N VAL A 248 6.76 19.33 10.31
CA VAL A 248 6.79 18.00 10.96
C VAL A 248 6.51 16.88 9.94
N MET A 249 5.63 17.13 8.96
CA MET A 249 5.33 16.17 7.88
C MET A 249 6.50 15.96 6.91
N ALA A 250 7.35 16.98 6.74
CA ALA A 250 8.52 16.97 5.85
C ALA A 250 9.84 17.10 6.63
N ALA A 251 9.85 16.66 7.89
CA ALA A 251 11.05 16.67 8.72
C ALA A 251 12.12 15.72 8.14
N SER A 252 13.39 16.05 8.35
CA SER A 252 14.51 15.21 7.91
C SER A 252 14.63 13.88 8.67
N SER A 253 14.03 13.77 9.85
CA SER A 253 14.10 12.60 10.74
C SER A 253 12.71 12.18 11.20
N TYR A 254 12.49 10.87 11.30
CA TYR A 254 11.25 10.31 11.86
C TYR A 254 11.06 10.71 13.32
N THR A 255 12.15 10.91 14.07
CA THR A 255 12.09 11.24 15.49
C THR A 255 11.29 12.51 15.75
N THR A 256 11.30 13.50 14.85
CA THR A 256 10.51 14.72 14.96
C THR A 256 9.01 14.44 14.93
N LEU A 257 8.55 13.64 13.97
CA LEU A 257 7.14 13.26 13.85
C LEU A 257 6.69 12.42 15.04
N PHE A 258 7.45 11.39 15.40
CA PHE A 258 7.04 10.49 16.48
C PHE A 258 7.16 11.15 17.86
N ALA A 259 8.10 12.09 18.07
CA ALA A 259 8.14 12.91 19.28
C ALA A 259 6.92 13.85 19.38
N PHE A 260 6.49 14.45 18.27
CA PHE A 260 5.24 15.21 18.21
C PHE A 260 4.03 14.35 18.62
N ILE A 261 3.94 13.12 18.08
CA ILE A 261 2.88 12.17 18.44
C ILE A 261 2.91 11.83 19.94
N ALA A 262 4.08 11.50 20.48
CA ALA A 262 4.23 11.15 21.89
C ALA A 262 3.91 12.34 22.81
N GLN A 263 4.31 13.56 22.45
CA GLN A 263 3.97 14.78 23.20
C GLN A 263 2.46 15.00 23.28
N HIS A 264 1.76 14.92 22.15
CA HIS A 264 0.30 15.08 22.12
C HIS A 264 -0.43 13.93 22.82
N THR A 265 0.14 12.72 22.80
CA THR A 265 -0.37 11.57 23.57
C THR A 265 -0.27 11.82 25.07
N GLU A 266 0.85 12.34 25.55
CA GLU A 266 1.01 12.71 26.95
C GLU A 266 0.02 13.81 27.38
N LEU A 267 -0.14 14.86 26.57
CA LEU A 267 -1.10 15.93 26.83
C LEU A 267 -2.53 15.39 26.96
N PHE A 268 -2.91 14.47 26.07
CA PHE A 268 -4.18 13.77 26.15
C PHE A 268 -4.32 12.98 27.46
N MET A 269 -3.34 12.15 27.80
CA MET A 269 -3.38 11.32 29.00
C MET A 269 -3.46 12.15 30.29
N ARG A 270 -2.74 13.28 30.36
CA ARG A 270 -2.81 14.20 31.51
C ARG A 270 -4.22 14.76 31.73
N LYS A 271 -4.95 15.02 30.65
CA LYS A 271 -6.30 15.58 30.70
C LYS A 271 -7.39 14.52 30.90
N HIS A 272 -7.28 13.39 30.21
CA HIS A 272 -8.37 12.43 30.08
C HIS A 272 -8.15 11.12 30.83
N THR A 273 -6.89 10.74 31.12
CA THR A 273 -6.56 9.51 31.86
C THR A 273 -5.48 9.73 32.95
N PRO A 274 -5.60 10.78 33.81
CA PRO A 274 -4.55 11.11 34.78
C PRO A 274 -4.29 9.98 35.79
N GLY A 275 -5.30 9.15 36.09
CA GLY A 275 -5.15 7.98 36.96
C GLY A 275 -4.18 6.92 36.42
N ILE A 276 -4.08 6.76 35.10
CA ILE A 276 -3.11 5.85 34.45
C ILE A 276 -1.69 6.35 34.70
N LEU A 277 -1.44 7.65 34.46
CA LEU A 277 -0.13 8.26 34.68
C LEU A 277 0.27 8.26 36.16
N GLN A 278 -0.68 8.46 37.06
CA GLN A 278 -0.40 8.43 38.50
C GLN A 278 0.00 7.03 38.96
N ARG A 279 -0.76 6.00 38.58
CA ARG A 279 -0.44 4.60 38.88
C ARG A 279 0.94 4.22 38.36
N TRP A 280 1.29 4.67 37.16
CA TRP A 280 2.61 4.42 36.59
C TRP A 280 3.75 5.07 37.37
N LYS A 281 3.59 6.32 37.82
CA LYS A 281 4.57 6.97 38.69
C LYS A 281 4.77 6.20 39.99
N ASP A 282 3.70 5.64 40.55
CA ASP A 282 3.77 4.85 41.78
C ASP A 282 4.54 3.53 41.56
N VAL A 283 4.33 2.86 40.41
CA VAL A 283 5.11 1.69 39.98
C VAL A 283 6.59 2.03 39.83
N LEU A 284 6.92 3.11 39.10
CA LEU A 284 8.31 3.54 38.91
C LEU A 284 9.02 3.86 40.24
N ARG A 285 8.31 4.46 41.20
CA ARG A 285 8.83 4.72 42.55
C ARG A 285 9.06 3.44 43.35
N ALA A 286 8.16 2.47 43.23
CA ALA A 286 8.26 1.19 43.93
C ALA A 286 9.43 0.31 43.42
N GLU A 287 9.69 0.33 42.12
CA GLU A 287 10.80 -0.42 41.51
C GLU A 287 12.17 0.22 41.73
N ALA A 288 12.25 1.56 41.83
CA ALA A 288 13.51 2.25 42.16
C ALA A 288 14.11 1.82 43.52
N GLY A 289 13.32 1.18 44.39
CA GLY A 289 13.74 0.66 45.70
C GLY A 289 13.87 -0.87 45.82
N ARG A 290 13.56 -1.66 44.78
CA ARG A 290 13.64 -3.13 44.81
C ARG A 290 14.21 -3.66 43.49
N GLY A 291 15.38 -4.30 43.55
CA GLY A 291 15.97 -5.01 42.42
C GLY A 291 15.25 -6.31 42.06
N SER A 292 13.96 -6.26 41.67
CA SER A 292 13.18 -7.44 41.32
C SER A 292 12.79 -7.46 39.85
N GLY A 293 13.14 -8.54 39.15
CA GLY A 293 12.93 -8.78 37.72
C GLY A 293 11.49 -9.12 37.30
N ARG A 294 10.51 -8.25 37.59
CA ARG A 294 9.27 -8.19 36.81
C ARG A 294 9.45 -7.25 35.63
N SER A 295 8.92 -7.60 34.47
CA SER A 295 9.02 -6.76 33.28
C SER A 295 8.11 -5.55 33.44
N LYS A 296 8.68 -4.33 33.44
CA LYS A 296 7.96 -3.04 33.45
C LYS A 296 6.77 -2.98 32.49
N ARG A 297 6.85 -3.75 31.39
CA ARG A 297 5.80 -3.88 30.37
C ARG A 297 4.47 -4.47 30.87
N GLU A 298 4.44 -5.19 31.99
CA GLU A 298 3.19 -5.73 32.58
C GLU A 298 2.24 -4.62 33.07
N TYR A 299 2.77 -3.43 33.33
CA TYR A 299 1.99 -2.27 33.76
C TYR A 299 1.61 -1.33 32.61
N HIS A 300 2.03 -1.63 31.38
CA HIS A 300 1.71 -0.81 30.22
C HIS A 300 0.29 -1.09 29.74
N TYR A 301 -0.39 -0.02 29.32
CA TYR A 301 -1.69 -0.12 28.68
C TYR A 301 -1.53 -0.40 27.17
N PRO A 302 -2.40 -1.25 26.58
CA PRO A 302 -2.36 -1.54 25.16
C PRO A 302 -2.78 -0.31 24.35
N LEU A 303 -2.03 -0.06 23.28
CA LEU A 303 -2.22 1.06 22.38
C LEU A 303 -2.38 0.55 20.94
N GLY A 304 -3.53 0.83 20.34
CA GLY A 304 -3.77 0.64 18.92
C GLY A 304 -3.20 1.81 18.11
N PHE A 305 -2.49 1.51 17.02
CA PHE A 305 -1.94 2.51 16.12
C PHE A 305 -2.61 2.41 14.74
N SER A 306 -3.55 3.33 14.50
CA SER A 306 -4.13 3.56 13.17
C SER A 306 -3.13 4.37 12.35
N PHE A 307 -2.53 3.72 11.36
CA PHE A 307 -1.48 4.30 10.53
C PHE A 307 -1.90 4.25 9.06
N SER A 308 -2.28 5.43 8.55
CA SER A 308 -2.99 5.58 7.28
C SER A 308 -2.05 5.67 6.07
N PHE A 309 -0.99 4.87 6.07
CA PHE A 309 0.03 4.82 5.00
C PHE A 309 0.33 3.38 4.62
N SER A 310 0.94 3.19 3.46
CA SER A 310 1.21 1.86 2.91
C SER A 310 2.33 1.16 3.70
N VAL A 311 1.97 0.07 4.39
CA VAL A 311 2.86 -0.73 5.24
C VAL A 311 2.92 -2.17 4.76
N ALA A 312 4.13 -2.71 4.68
CA ALA A 312 4.38 -4.14 4.53
C ALA A 312 4.16 -4.84 5.87
N GLN A 313 2.91 -5.18 6.19
CA GLN A 313 2.59 -5.72 7.49
C GLN A 313 3.04 -7.19 7.59
N ARG A 314 3.72 -7.55 8.69
CA ARG A 314 4.25 -8.90 8.95
C ARG A 314 3.51 -9.61 10.08
N SER A 315 2.97 -8.84 11.01
CA SER A 315 2.11 -9.28 12.10
C SER A 315 1.12 -8.15 12.43
N ILE A 316 0.21 -8.37 13.40
CA ILE A 316 -0.69 -7.30 13.81
C ILE A 316 0.05 -6.09 14.39
N ASN A 317 1.28 -6.22 14.88
CA ASN A 317 2.03 -5.16 15.56
C ASN A 317 3.43 -4.89 14.99
N GLU A 318 3.72 -5.41 13.80
CA GLU A 318 4.99 -5.22 13.10
C GLU A 318 4.72 -5.01 11.62
N GLY A 319 5.38 -4.01 11.04
CA GLY A 319 5.40 -3.84 9.60
C GLY A 319 6.58 -3.03 9.14
N THR A 320 6.63 -2.72 7.85
CA THR A 320 7.65 -1.83 7.29
C THR A 320 6.99 -0.76 6.44
N LEU A 321 7.21 0.53 6.76
CA LEU A 321 6.73 1.64 5.94
C LEU A 321 7.32 1.54 4.54
N ARG A 322 6.48 1.52 3.51
CA ARG A 322 6.91 1.36 2.11
C ARG A 322 7.27 2.68 1.43
N TYR A 323 6.44 3.69 1.64
CA TYR A 323 6.59 5.06 1.14
C TYR A 323 5.58 5.98 1.85
N TRP A 324 5.85 7.28 1.83
CA TRP A 324 4.92 8.29 2.32
C TRP A 324 3.92 8.72 1.25
N SER A 325 2.72 9.08 1.69
CA SER A 325 1.66 9.69 0.88
C SER A 325 1.08 10.90 1.63
N LYS A 326 0.02 11.54 1.11
CA LYS A 326 -0.71 12.59 1.81
C LYS A 326 0.19 13.76 2.28
N SER A 327 1.15 14.13 1.42
CA SER A 327 2.13 15.22 1.62
C SER A 327 3.20 14.99 2.70
N PHE A 328 3.32 13.79 3.26
CA PHE A 328 4.45 13.43 4.10
C PHE A 328 5.70 13.14 3.26
N SER A 329 6.87 13.51 3.78
CA SER A 329 8.16 13.29 3.12
C SER A 329 9.29 13.21 4.15
N ILE A 330 9.36 12.08 4.86
CA ILE A 330 10.38 11.82 5.89
C ILE A 330 11.21 10.61 5.46
N ASP A 331 12.29 10.84 4.72
CA ASP A 331 13.05 9.77 4.05
C ASP A 331 13.62 8.72 5.03
N ASP A 332 14.12 9.16 6.19
CA ASP A 332 14.69 8.26 7.20
C ASP A 332 13.65 7.32 7.84
N ALA A 333 12.34 7.61 7.72
CA ALA A 333 11.29 6.72 8.22
C ALA A 333 11.03 5.52 7.28
N VAL A 334 11.33 5.65 5.98
CA VAL A 334 11.01 4.64 4.97
C VAL A 334 11.87 3.40 5.18
N GLY A 335 11.24 2.22 5.17
CA GLY A 335 11.94 0.95 5.46
C GLY A 335 12.06 0.62 6.95
N ARG A 336 11.55 1.48 7.85
CA ARG A 336 11.46 1.22 9.29
C ARG A 336 10.06 0.76 9.70
N ASP A 337 9.97 0.18 10.90
CA ASP A 337 8.71 -0.24 11.50
C ASP A 337 8.03 0.94 12.24
N PRO A 338 6.82 1.39 11.80
CA PRO A 338 6.08 2.44 12.49
C PRO A 338 5.79 2.12 13.96
N CYS A 339 5.58 0.86 14.32
CA CYS A 339 5.35 0.46 15.71
C CYS A 339 6.59 0.68 16.56
N ALA A 340 7.77 0.29 16.06
CA ALA A 340 9.04 0.50 16.75
C ALA A 340 9.35 2.00 16.90
N MET A 341 9.17 2.79 15.84
CA MET A 341 9.40 4.25 15.87
C MET A 341 8.46 4.96 16.86
N LEU A 342 7.19 4.55 16.93
CA LEU A 342 6.25 5.08 17.91
C LEU A 342 6.60 4.64 19.33
N GLN A 343 6.92 3.36 19.53
CA GLN A 343 7.29 2.83 20.84
C GLN A 343 8.52 3.56 21.40
N GLU A 344 9.54 3.79 20.57
CA GLU A 344 10.71 4.59 20.94
C GLU A 344 10.33 5.98 21.46
N ALA A 345 9.46 6.69 20.75
CA ALA A 345 9.03 8.03 21.16
C ALA A 345 8.18 8.02 22.44
N LEU A 346 7.35 7.00 22.67
CA LEU A 346 6.58 6.84 23.90
C LEU A 346 7.49 6.52 25.09
N ASP A 347 8.49 5.66 24.90
CA ASP A 347 9.47 5.27 25.91
C ASP A 347 10.36 6.46 26.30
N ASN A 348 10.79 7.27 25.33
CA ASN A 348 11.54 8.52 25.57
C ASN A 348 10.76 9.52 26.44
N ARG A 349 9.42 9.46 26.44
CA ARG A 349 8.56 10.25 27.34
C ARG A 349 8.12 9.50 28.59
N SER A 350 8.62 8.28 28.79
CA SER A 350 8.27 7.38 29.90
C SER A 350 6.77 7.15 30.05
N LEU A 351 6.05 7.04 28.93
CA LEU A 351 4.61 6.77 28.94
C LEU A 351 4.34 5.26 29.15
N PRO A 352 3.35 4.87 29.99
CA PRO A 352 3.05 3.47 30.27
C PRO A 352 2.20 2.85 29.15
N LEU A 353 2.69 2.89 27.92
CA LEU A 353 1.97 2.43 26.73
C LEU A 353 2.80 1.41 25.97
N THR A 354 2.14 0.37 25.46
CA THR A 354 2.74 -0.59 24.54
C THR A 354 1.95 -0.58 23.25
N VAL A 355 2.62 -0.35 22.12
CA VAL A 355 2.00 -0.46 20.79
C VAL A 355 1.69 -1.93 20.52
N THR A 356 0.41 -2.30 20.55
CA THR A 356 -0.05 -3.69 20.44
C THR A 356 -0.67 -4.02 19.10
N ALA A 357 -1.01 -3.02 18.29
CA ALA A 357 -1.56 -3.23 16.96
C ALA A 357 -1.21 -2.05 16.03
N LEU A 358 -0.91 -2.37 14.77
CA LEU A 358 -0.79 -1.51 13.61
C LEU A 358 -1.90 -1.87 12.65
N VAL A 359 -2.78 -0.91 12.38
CA VAL A 359 -3.95 -1.17 11.53
C VAL A 359 -4.15 0.02 10.59
N ASN A 360 -4.57 -0.26 9.36
CA ASN A 360 -4.95 0.79 8.41
C ASN A 360 -6.31 1.41 8.80
N ASP A 361 -6.51 2.68 8.50
CA ASP A 361 -7.73 3.46 8.79
C ASP A 361 -9.02 2.83 8.24
N ALA A 362 -8.98 2.22 7.06
CA ALA A 362 -10.14 1.52 6.50
C ALA A 362 -10.51 0.27 7.30
N VAL A 363 -9.52 -0.50 7.78
CA VAL A 363 -9.74 -1.67 8.64
C VAL A 363 -10.24 -1.24 10.03
N CYS A 364 -9.72 -0.15 10.58
CA CYS A 364 -10.24 0.46 11.81
C CYS A 364 -11.72 0.86 11.65
N THR A 365 -12.08 1.47 10.51
CA THR A 365 -13.45 1.89 10.20
C THR A 365 -14.39 0.69 10.12
N LEU A 366 -13.94 -0.39 9.46
CA LEU A 366 -14.67 -1.66 9.37
C LEU A 366 -14.94 -2.24 10.77
N ALA A 367 -13.91 -2.35 11.60
CA ALA A 367 -14.01 -2.90 12.95
C ALA A 367 -14.88 -2.06 13.88
N ALA A 368 -14.71 -0.73 13.87
CA ALA A 368 -15.51 0.18 14.69
C ALA A 368 -17.00 0.10 14.32
N ARG A 369 -17.33 0.05 13.03
CA ARG A 369 -18.72 -0.09 12.58
C ARG A 369 -19.31 -1.44 13.01
N ALA A 370 -18.54 -2.52 12.93
CA ALA A 370 -18.96 -3.85 13.38
C ALA A 370 -19.26 -3.90 14.87
N TYR A 371 -18.45 -3.27 15.72
CA TYR A 371 -18.71 -3.21 17.16
C TYR A 371 -20.04 -2.50 17.45
N CYS A 372 -20.30 -1.37 16.79
CA CYS A 372 -21.53 -0.57 16.98
C CYS A 372 -22.73 -1.08 16.18
N ALA A 373 -22.57 -2.10 15.34
CA ALA A 373 -23.70 -2.66 14.60
C ALA A 373 -24.62 -3.44 15.58
N PRO A 374 -25.94 -3.37 15.40
CA PRO A 374 -26.84 -4.27 16.12
C PRO A 374 -26.42 -5.71 15.85
N LEU A 375 -26.61 -6.62 16.80
CA LEU A 375 -26.22 -8.04 16.70
C LEU A 375 -26.74 -8.77 15.44
N GLN A 376 -27.71 -8.20 14.72
CA GLN A 376 -28.29 -8.73 13.48
C GLN A 376 -27.76 -8.07 12.18
N GLY A 377 -27.02 -6.96 12.25
CA GLY A 377 -26.50 -6.25 11.08
C GLY A 377 -25.07 -6.68 10.74
N LYS A 378 -24.83 -7.14 9.50
CA LYS A 378 -23.48 -7.48 9.01
C LYS A 378 -22.80 -6.24 8.43
N THR A 379 -21.64 -5.85 8.98
CA THR A 379 -20.78 -4.84 8.36
C THR A 379 -20.01 -5.48 7.20
N LEU A 380 -20.19 -4.95 5.99
CA LEU A 380 -19.58 -5.50 4.77
C LEU A 380 -18.30 -4.76 4.35
N LEU A 381 -18.28 -3.43 4.51
CA LEU A 381 -17.20 -2.56 4.05
C LEU A 381 -16.96 -1.44 5.06
N GLY A 382 -15.69 -1.20 5.38
CA GLY A 382 -15.19 0.05 5.93
C GLY A 382 -14.60 0.87 4.80
N ALA A 383 -15.02 2.13 4.65
CA ALA A 383 -14.52 3.01 3.61
C ALA A 383 -14.10 4.34 4.22
N VAL A 384 -12.99 4.86 3.72
CA VAL A 384 -12.43 6.16 4.10
C VAL A 384 -12.52 7.08 2.90
N PHE A 385 -13.18 8.24 3.11
CA PHE A 385 -13.23 9.34 2.17
C PHE A 385 -12.82 10.61 2.92
N GLY A 386 -11.56 11.02 2.76
CA GLY A 386 -10.98 12.16 3.46
C GLY A 386 -9.88 12.79 2.62
N THR A 387 -8.74 13.10 3.23
CA THR A 387 -7.54 13.56 2.49
C THR A 387 -7.11 12.54 1.43
N GLY A 388 -7.19 11.25 1.74
CA GLY A 388 -7.07 10.16 0.76
C GLY A 388 -8.36 9.36 0.67
N THR A 389 -8.36 8.27 -0.08
CA THR A 389 -9.46 7.30 -0.08
C THR A 389 -8.97 5.87 0.00
N ASN A 390 -9.65 5.06 0.81
CA ASN A 390 -9.34 3.64 0.94
C ASN A 390 -10.57 2.81 1.34
N GLY A 391 -10.51 1.50 1.14
CA GLY A 391 -11.55 0.54 1.50
C GLY A 391 -10.99 -0.72 2.13
N ALA A 392 -11.74 -1.30 3.06
CA ALA A 392 -11.43 -2.59 3.68
C ALA A 392 -12.70 -3.42 3.90
N TYR A 393 -12.59 -4.73 3.71
CA TYR A 393 -13.71 -5.66 3.86
C TYR A 393 -13.24 -6.97 4.49
N MET A 394 -14.17 -7.80 4.97
CA MET A 394 -13.85 -9.14 5.45
C MET A 394 -13.86 -10.12 4.28
N GLU A 395 -12.74 -10.79 4.06
CA GLU A 395 -12.62 -11.87 3.09
C GLU A 395 -12.49 -13.21 3.81
N ASP A 396 -13.07 -14.24 3.22
CA ASP A 396 -12.93 -15.61 3.71
C ASP A 396 -11.45 -16.05 3.57
N MET A 397 -10.83 -16.47 4.67
CA MET A 397 -9.42 -16.88 4.67
C MET A 397 -9.14 -18.04 3.71
N SER A 398 -10.13 -18.88 3.39
CA SER A 398 -10.01 -19.92 2.37
C SER A 398 -9.81 -19.37 0.95
N LYS A 399 -10.34 -18.17 0.69
CA LYS A 399 -10.19 -17.42 -0.57
C LYS A 399 -8.97 -16.52 -0.57
N ILE A 400 -8.45 -16.16 0.60
CA ILE A 400 -7.19 -15.42 0.77
C ILE A 400 -6.04 -16.40 0.56
N GLN A 401 -5.79 -16.70 -0.73
CA GLN A 401 -4.83 -17.72 -1.11
C GLN A 401 -3.52 -17.47 -0.36
N LYS A 402 -2.93 -16.27 -0.41
CA LYS A 402 -1.68 -15.84 0.28
C LYS A 402 -1.47 -16.27 1.74
N LEU A 403 -2.53 -16.48 2.54
CA LEU A 403 -2.43 -16.83 3.98
C LEU A 403 -2.58 -18.33 4.26
N ARG A 404 -3.29 -19.08 3.41
CA ARG A 404 -3.43 -20.55 3.51
C ARG A 404 -2.12 -21.32 3.41
N LEU A 405 -1.04 -20.58 3.20
CA LEU A 405 0.22 -20.95 2.61
C LEU A 405 1.38 -20.64 3.55
N LYS A 406 1.15 -19.74 4.51
CA LYS A 406 2.07 -19.43 5.60
C LYS A 406 1.80 -20.28 6.85
N SER A 407 0.56 -20.76 7.04
CA SER A 407 0.19 -21.67 8.14
C SER A 407 -0.98 -22.59 7.74
N PRO A 408 -0.73 -23.78 7.15
CA PRO A 408 -1.78 -24.72 6.72
C PRO A 408 -2.69 -25.19 7.87
N THR A 409 -2.16 -25.25 9.10
CA THR A 409 -2.86 -25.68 10.31
C THR A 409 -3.67 -24.57 11.00
N ALA A 410 -3.44 -23.30 10.67
CA ALA A 410 -4.20 -22.18 11.27
C ALA A 410 -5.63 -22.05 10.70
N ILE A 411 -5.87 -22.55 9.48
CA ILE A 411 -7.13 -22.38 8.72
C ILE A 411 -8.01 -23.64 8.78
N ALA A 412 -7.90 -24.42 9.86
CA ALA A 412 -8.62 -25.69 10.00
C ALA A 412 -10.13 -25.55 10.33
N SER A 413 -10.63 -24.35 10.59
CA SER A 413 -12.06 -24.12 10.87
C SER A 413 -12.74 -23.37 9.73
N GLN A 414 -13.85 -23.91 9.25
CA GLN A 414 -14.69 -23.43 8.13
C GLN A 414 -15.30 -22.01 8.28
N ASP A 415 -14.93 -21.24 9.31
CA ASP A 415 -15.52 -19.93 9.64
C ASP A 415 -14.47 -18.81 9.87
N GLN A 416 -13.25 -18.95 9.37
CA GLN A 416 -12.21 -17.92 9.53
C GLN A 416 -12.21 -16.91 8.38
N CYS A 417 -12.34 -15.63 8.72
CA CYS A 417 -12.20 -14.52 7.78
C CYS A 417 -10.97 -13.68 8.15
N MET A 418 -10.51 -12.81 7.25
CA MET A 418 -9.55 -11.75 7.60
C MET A 418 -9.96 -10.45 6.91
N ALA A 419 -9.79 -9.34 7.61
CA ALA A 419 -9.93 -8.02 7.01
C ALA A 419 -8.85 -7.82 5.94
N LEU A 420 -9.25 -7.49 4.72
CA LEU A 420 -8.34 -7.07 3.67
C LEU A 420 -8.43 -5.56 3.50
N ASN A 421 -7.28 -4.92 3.57
CA ASN A 421 -7.09 -3.56 3.09
C ASN A 421 -6.86 -3.62 1.58
N THR A 422 -7.65 -2.87 0.82
CA THR A 422 -7.62 -2.89 -0.64
C THR A 422 -6.57 -1.96 -1.24
N GLU A 423 -6.19 -0.89 -0.52
CA GLU A 423 -5.36 0.20 -1.07
C GLU A 423 -5.89 0.68 -2.44
N TRP A 424 -7.23 0.82 -2.55
CA TRP A 424 -7.91 1.08 -3.83
C TRP A 424 -7.54 2.40 -4.50
N GLY A 425 -6.76 3.26 -3.82
CA GLY A 425 -6.29 4.53 -4.38
C GLY A 425 -5.45 4.32 -5.63
N GLY A 426 -4.72 3.21 -5.70
CA GLY A 426 -3.96 2.77 -6.87
C GLY A 426 -4.77 2.04 -7.95
N PHE A 427 -6.10 1.99 -7.83
CA PHE A 427 -6.96 1.40 -8.86
C PHE A 427 -6.78 2.12 -10.21
N ASP A 428 -6.77 1.31 -11.28
CA ASP A 428 -6.62 1.75 -12.66
C ASP A 428 -5.36 2.60 -12.92
N ARG A 429 -4.20 2.05 -12.56
CA ARG A 429 -2.88 2.68 -12.79
C ARG A 429 -2.63 2.97 -14.28
N ASP A 430 -3.17 2.17 -15.18
CA ASP A 430 -2.94 2.34 -16.62
C ASP A 430 -4.00 3.24 -17.29
N LEU A 431 -4.94 3.78 -16.52
CA LEU A 431 -6.01 4.67 -16.99
C LEU A 431 -6.86 4.05 -18.11
N GLU A 432 -7.16 2.76 -18.02
CA GLU A 432 -7.96 2.03 -19.00
C GLU A 432 -9.46 2.31 -18.85
N VAL A 433 -9.91 2.62 -17.63
CA VAL A 433 -11.34 2.74 -17.31
C VAL A 433 -11.74 4.07 -16.66
N LEU A 434 -10.82 4.74 -15.97
CA LEU A 434 -11.08 6.01 -15.32
C LEU A 434 -11.20 7.11 -16.37
N PRO A 435 -12.24 7.96 -16.31
CA PRO A 435 -12.33 9.10 -17.20
C PRO A 435 -11.19 10.08 -16.92
N VAL A 436 -10.38 10.35 -17.94
CA VAL A 436 -9.23 11.27 -17.87
C VAL A 436 -9.59 12.60 -18.51
N THR A 437 -9.28 13.70 -17.82
CA THR A 437 -9.36 15.06 -18.36
C THR A 437 -7.98 15.71 -18.36
N GLU A 438 -7.80 16.80 -19.13
CA GLU A 438 -6.55 17.58 -19.11
C GLU A 438 -6.16 18.01 -17.69
N TYR A 439 -7.14 18.31 -16.82
CA TYR A 439 -6.91 18.69 -15.44
C TYR A 439 -6.36 17.55 -14.58
N ASP A 440 -6.80 16.31 -14.85
CA ASP A 440 -6.32 15.13 -14.12
C ASP A 440 -4.88 14.78 -14.52
N GLU A 441 -4.54 14.90 -15.81
CA GLU A 441 -3.18 14.68 -16.32
C GLU A 441 -2.19 15.69 -15.75
N GLU A 442 -2.57 16.97 -15.74
CA GLU A 442 -1.73 18.01 -15.18
C GLU A 442 -1.56 17.85 -13.65
N LEU A 443 -2.65 17.53 -12.94
CA LEU A 443 -2.59 17.26 -11.52
C LEU A 443 -1.69 16.05 -11.22
N ASP A 444 -1.80 14.99 -12.01
CA ASP A 444 -1.00 13.78 -11.85
C ASP A 444 0.49 14.05 -12.06
N ARG A 445 0.83 14.72 -13.17
CA ARG A 445 2.21 15.12 -13.51
C ARG A 445 2.85 15.98 -12.43
N ASP A 446 2.10 16.92 -11.85
CA ASP A 446 2.62 17.86 -10.86
C ASP A 446 2.51 17.32 -9.42
N SER A 447 1.96 16.12 -9.22
CA SER A 447 1.81 15.50 -7.90
C SER A 447 3.14 14.95 -7.35
N VAL A 448 3.16 14.66 -6.05
CA VAL A 448 4.32 14.04 -5.39
C VAL A 448 4.69 12.68 -6.01
N HIS A 449 3.71 11.93 -6.51
CA HIS A 449 3.90 10.62 -7.12
C HIS A 449 3.21 10.56 -8.49
N PRO A 450 3.83 11.07 -9.57
CA PRO A 450 3.28 10.97 -10.92
C PRO A 450 3.09 9.52 -11.36
N ASN A 451 2.06 9.25 -12.18
CA ASN A 451 1.66 7.93 -12.68
C ASN A 451 1.31 6.90 -11.58
N ASP A 452 0.83 7.37 -10.42
CA ASP A 452 0.36 6.51 -9.34
C ASP A 452 -0.86 7.09 -8.63
N GLN A 453 -1.57 6.27 -7.86
CA GLN A 453 -2.73 6.67 -7.06
C GLN A 453 -3.85 7.33 -7.88
N HIS A 454 -4.07 6.82 -9.10
CA HIS A 454 -4.95 7.46 -10.05
C HIS A 454 -6.38 7.58 -9.55
N TYR A 455 -6.97 6.52 -9.01
CA TYR A 455 -8.30 6.59 -8.40
C TYR A 455 -8.37 7.60 -7.25
N GLU A 456 -7.37 7.63 -6.36
CA GLU A 456 -7.36 8.58 -5.23
C GLU A 456 -7.33 10.04 -5.71
N LYS A 457 -6.57 10.34 -6.77
CA LYS A 457 -6.47 11.67 -7.38
C LYS A 457 -7.79 12.21 -7.93
N ARG A 458 -8.74 11.34 -8.26
CA ARG A 458 -10.05 11.75 -8.80
C ARG A 458 -11.14 11.89 -7.73
N ILE A 459 -10.98 11.19 -6.60
CA ILE A 459 -12.05 11.01 -5.61
C ILE A 459 -11.77 11.73 -4.28
N SER A 460 -10.51 11.76 -3.83
CA SER A 460 -10.19 12.20 -2.46
C SER A 460 -10.15 13.72 -2.30
N GLY A 461 -10.47 14.19 -1.09
CA GLY A 461 -10.63 15.60 -0.77
C GLY A 461 -9.37 16.45 -0.95
N LEU A 462 -8.17 15.83 -0.94
CA LEU A 462 -6.93 16.55 -1.23
C LEU A 462 -6.91 17.09 -2.67
N TYR A 463 -7.47 16.33 -3.61
CA TYR A 463 -7.36 16.65 -5.04
C TYR A 463 -8.61 17.30 -5.62
N LEU A 464 -9.79 17.16 -4.99
CA LEU A 464 -11.02 17.83 -5.47
C LEU A 464 -10.87 19.36 -5.55
N GLY A 465 -10.24 19.96 -4.54
CA GLY A 465 -9.95 21.40 -4.53
C GLY A 465 -8.93 21.81 -5.57
N GLU A 466 -7.89 20.99 -5.79
CA GLU A 466 -6.84 21.27 -6.78
C GLU A 466 -7.36 21.14 -8.22
N LEU A 467 -8.24 20.17 -8.49
CA LEU A 467 -8.93 20.05 -9.79
C LEU A 467 -9.79 21.28 -10.08
N LEU A 468 -10.54 21.75 -9.07
CA LEU A 468 -11.33 22.97 -9.20
C LEU A 468 -10.43 24.18 -9.46
N ARG A 469 -9.33 24.33 -8.72
CA ARG A 469 -8.37 25.43 -8.90
C ARG A 469 -7.83 25.46 -10.34
N ARG A 470 -7.43 24.30 -10.88
CA ARG A 470 -6.94 24.18 -12.27
C ARG A 470 -8.00 24.53 -13.29
N ALA A 471 -9.22 24.03 -13.12
CA ALA A 471 -10.35 24.37 -14.00
C ALA A 471 -10.66 25.87 -13.98
N MET A 472 -10.69 26.49 -12.80
CA MET A 472 -10.93 27.93 -12.64
C MET A 472 -9.79 28.76 -13.26
N LEU A 473 -8.53 28.41 -12.98
CA LEU A 473 -7.37 29.11 -13.52
C LEU A 473 -7.39 29.08 -15.05
N ARG A 474 -7.65 27.91 -15.66
CA ARG A 474 -7.74 27.79 -17.12
C ARG A 474 -8.92 28.58 -17.69
N ALA A 475 -10.04 28.64 -16.98
CA ALA A 475 -11.19 29.43 -17.41
C ALA A 475 -10.91 30.94 -17.37
N VAL A 476 -10.13 31.42 -16.40
CA VAL A 476 -9.66 32.81 -16.37
C VAL A 476 -8.65 33.08 -17.48
N GLU A 477 -7.66 32.21 -17.68
CA GLU A 477 -6.67 32.33 -18.76
C GLU A 477 -7.30 32.39 -20.15
N ARG A 478 -8.41 31.67 -20.35
CA ARG A 478 -9.19 31.67 -21.61
C ARG A 478 -10.21 32.82 -21.69
N GLY A 479 -10.33 33.67 -20.66
CA GLY A 479 -11.29 34.78 -20.60
C GLY A 479 -12.75 34.35 -20.48
N VAL A 480 -13.02 33.11 -20.08
CA VAL A 480 -14.36 32.56 -19.85
C VAL A 480 -14.90 32.98 -18.47
N LEU A 481 -14.02 32.99 -17.47
CA LEU A 481 -14.28 33.53 -16.14
C LEU A 481 -13.53 34.87 -16.02
N THR A 482 -14.26 35.96 -15.77
CA THR A 482 -13.71 37.32 -15.67
C THR A 482 -13.55 37.76 -14.22
N LEU A 483 -13.01 36.85 -13.41
CA LEU A 483 -12.75 37.17 -12.01
C LEU A 483 -11.78 38.36 -11.94
N ASP A 484 -12.07 39.29 -11.02
CA ASP A 484 -11.19 40.42 -10.71
C ASP A 484 -10.31 40.03 -9.53
N GLU A 485 -9.45 39.03 -9.75
CA GLU A 485 -8.47 38.56 -8.77
C GLU A 485 -7.09 39.22 -8.98
N PRO A 486 -6.39 39.57 -7.88
CA PRO A 486 -5.03 40.08 -7.97
C PRO A 486 -4.05 38.95 -8.35
N PRO A 487 -2.87 39.26 -8.91
CA PRO A 487 -1.81 38.26 -9.18
C PRO A 487 -1.35 37.48 -7.95
N THR A 488 -1.58 38.03 -6.74
CA THR A 488 -1.31 37.38 -5.45
C THR A 488 -2.46 36.50 -4.96
N SER A 489 -3.48 36.29 -5.80
CA SER A 489 -4.63 35.46 -5.47
C SER A 489 -4.20 34.03 -5.17
N ARG A 490 -4.92 33.41 -4.23
CA ARG A 490 -4.76 31.99 -3.94
C ARG A 490 -5.03 31.11 -5.17
N LEU A 491 -5.76 31.59 -6.18
CA LEU A 491 -5.99 30.87 -7.43
C LEU A 491 -4.68 30.38 -8.09
N HIS A 492 -3.59 31.15 -7.96
CA HIS A 492 -2.30 30.85 -8.56
C HIS A 492 -1.39 29.96 -7.69
N GLU A 493 -1.79 29.65 -6.46
CA GLU A 493 -1.02 28.82 -5.54
C GLU A 493 -1.54 27.36 -5.58
N PRO A 494 -0.70 26.36 -5.92
CA PRO A 494 -1.11 24.95 -5.89
C PRO A 494 -1.64 24.51 -4.52
N TYR A 495 -2.71 23.71 -4.50
CA TYR A 495 -3.37 23.19 -3.30
C TYR A 495 -3.89 24.27 -2.32
N SER A 496 -4.08 25.50 -2.78
CA SER A 496 -4.62 26.60 -1.97
C SER A 496 -6.13 26.50 -1.75
N ILE A 497 -6.83 25.88 -2.70
CA ILE A 497 -8.27 25.58 -2.65
C ILE A 497 -8.41 24.13 -2.18
N ASP A 498 -9.12 23.94 -1.07
CA ASP A 498 -9.39 22.62 -0.49
C ASP A 498 -10.85 22.18 -0.74
N SER A 499 -11.18 20.94 -0.38
CA SER A 499 -12.53 20.41 -0.54
C SER A 499 -13.61 21.18 0.24
N SER A 500 -13.25 21.97 1.26
CA SER A 500 -14.22 22.77 2.02
C SER A 500 -14.75 23.96 1.21
N PHE A 501 -13.97 24.44 0.23
CA PHE A 501 -14.43 25.45 -0.73
C PHE A 501 -15.62 24.93 -1.53
N LEU A 502 -15.50 23.72 -2.09
CA LEU A 502 -16.57 23.06 -2.85
C LEU A 502 -17.82 22.91 -1.98
N SER A 503 -17.67 22.37 -0.76
CA SER A 503 -18.79 22.17 0.14
C SER A 503 -19.55 23.45 0.45
N LYS A 504 -18.86 24.57 0.70
CA LYS A 504 -19.50 25.85 1.01
C LYS A 504 -20.20 26.47 -0.20
N VAL A 505 -19.61 26.38 -1.39
CA VAL A 505 -20.25 26.86 -2.63
C VAL A 505 -21.49 26.02 -2.97
N LEU A 506 -21.43 24.71 -2.75
CA LEU A 506 -22.56 23.81 -3.03
C LEU A 506 -23.70 23.96 -2.04
N GLN A 507 -23.42 24.27 -0.77
CA GLN A 507 -24.43 24.49 0.28
C GLN A 507 -25.36 25.68 0.05
N ASP A 508 -24.94 26.68 -0.73
CA ASP A 508 -25.77 27.84 -1.03
C ASP A 508 -26.72 27.53 -2.18
N GLU A 509 -27.99 27.26 -1.87
CA GLU A 509 -29.04 26.99 -2.87
C GLU A 509 -29.88 28.24 -3.23
N SER A 510 -29.48 29.43 -2.76
CA SER A 510 -30.19 30.66 -3.08
C SER A 510 -30.01 31.07 -4.56
N GLU A 511 -31.02 31.69 -5.17
CA GLU A 511 -30.91 32.17 -6.56
C GLU A 511 -29.72 33.14 -6.76
N GLY A 512 -29.46 33.97 -5.75
CA GLY A 512 -28.40 34.97 -5.76
C GLY A 512 -27.00 34.43 -5.46
N LEU A 513 -26.89 33.26 -4.83
CA LEU A 513 -25.63 32.66 -4.38
C LEU A 513 -24.77 33.61 -3.53
N ASP A 514 -25.40 34.45 -2.69
CA ASP A 514 -24.69 35.50 -1.96
C ASP A 514 -23.68 34.96 -0.94
N GLY A 515 -23.98 33.82 -0.31
CA GLY A 515 -23.07 33.13 0.59
C GLY A 515 -21.88 32.53 -0.18
N ALA A 516 -22.14 31.92 -1.34
CA ALA A 516 -21.08 31.40 -2.20
C ALA A 516 -20.18 32.53 -2.73
N LYS A 517 -20.74 33.66 -3.18
CA LYS A 517 -19.99 34.83 -3.63
C LYS A 517 -19.06 35.37 -2.56
N GLN A 518 -19.57 35.55 -1.34
CA GLN A 518 -18.77 36.00 -0.20
C GLN A 518 -17.63 35.01 0.08
N HIS A 519 -17.92 33.72 0.05
CA HIS A 519 -16.92 32.70 0.30
C HIS A 519 -15.83 32.66 -0.78
N ILE A 520 -16.21 32.73 -2.07
CA ILE A 520 -15.29 32.78 -3.21
C ILE A 520 -14.37 34.00 -3.08
N ALA A 521 -14.93 35.18 -2.88
CA ALA A 521 -14.16 36.43 -2.73
C ALA A 521 -13.17 36.34 -1.57
N GLN A 522 -13.61 35.80 -0.43
CA GLN A 522 -12.78 35.65 0.75
C GLN A 522 -11.59 34.71 0.52
N VAL A 523 -11.82 33.55 -0.12
CA VAL A 523 -10.76 32.55 -0.31
C VAL A 523 -9.79 32.99 -1.41
N LEU A 524 -10.29 33.57 -2.50
CA LEU A 524 -9.44 33.98 -3.62
C LEU A 524 -8.79 35.35 -3.40
N GLY A 525 -9.27 36.15 -2.44
CA GLY A 525 -8.86 37.55 -2.30
C GLY A 525 -9.28 38.40 -3.50
N SER A 526 -10.34 38.01 -4.20
CA SER A 526 -10.90 38.71 -5.37
C SER A 526 -12.00 39.70 -4.95
N ARG A 527 -12.45 40.55 -5.87
CA ARG A 527 -13.75 41.22 -5.69
C ARG A 527 -14.89 40.20 -5.64
N MET A 528 -16.04 40.65 -5.14
CA MET A 528 -17.24 39.82 -5.06
C MET A 528 -17.67 39.38 -6.47
N PRO A 529 -17.74 38.06 -6.76
CA PRO A 529 -18.13 37.57 -8.06
C PRO A 529 -19.55 37.99 -8.43
N THR A 530 -19.80 38.16 -9.72
CA THR A 530 -21.15 38.30 -10.26
C THR A 530 -21.96 37.01 -10.05
N THR A 531 -23.29 37.10 -10.16
CA THR A 531 -24.16 35.91 -10.07
C THR A 531 -23.82 34.88 -11.13
N VAL A 532 -23.47 35.30 -12.35
CA VAL A 532 -23.09 34.41 -13.45
C VAL A 532 -21.79 33.66 -13.15
N GLU A 533 -20.77 34.35 -12.62
CA GLU A 533 -19.50 33.73 -12.24
C GLU A 533 -19.68 32.74 -11.08
N ALA A 534 -20.47 33.12 -10.07
CA ALA A 534 -20.78 32.23 -8.94
C ALA A 534 -21.50 30.96 -9.39
N HIS A 535 -22.49 31.06 -10.29
CA HIS A 535 -23.16 29.90 -10.89
C HIS A 535 -22.20 29.05 -11.72
N SER A 536 -21.31 29.68 -12.50
CA SER A 536 -20.30 28.95 -13.29
C SER A 536 -19.35 28.15 -12.43
N ILE A 537 -18.84 28.74 -11.34
CA ILE A 537 -17.99 28.05 -10.36
C ILE A 537 -18.77 26.92 -9.68
N LYS A 538 -20.04 27.17 -9.29
CA LYS A 538 -20.91 26.15 -8.69
C LYS A 538 -21.11 24.96 -9.62
N MET A 539 -21.34 25.18 -10.92
CA MET A 539 -21.45 24.10 -11.91
C MET A 539 -20.20 23.21 -11.97
N VAL A 540 -19.00 23.81 -11.93
CA VAL A 540 -17.74 23.03 -11.91
C VAL A 540 -17.61 22.25 -10.60
N CYS A 541 -17.95 22.86 -9.45
CA CYS A 541 -18.01 22.17 -8.16
C CYS A 541 -18.94 20.95 -8.21
N GLU A 542 -20.13 21.10 -8.81
CA GLU A 542 -21.10 20.01 -8.98
C GLU A 542 -20.56 18.89 -9.87
N ALA A 543 -19.93 19.23 -11.01
CA ALA A 543 -19.35 18.25 -11.91
C ALA A 543 -18.23 17.44 -11.23
N ILE A 544 -17.30 18.11 -10.54
CA ILE A 544 -16.21 17.47 -9.81
C ILE A 544 -16.76 16.57 -8.70
N THR A 545 -17.71 17.07 -7.91
CA THR A 545 -18.28 16.32 -6.77
C THR A 545 -19.11 15.14 -7.25
N LYS A 546 -19.89 15.29 -8.33
CA LYS A 546 -20.69 14.22 -8.94
C LYS A 546 -19.81 13.12 -9.53
N ARG A 547 -18.67 13.49 -10.14
CA ARG A 547 -17.65 12.54 -10.58
C ARG A 547 -17.00 11.80 -9.41
N ALA A 548 -16.72 12.53 -8.32
CA ALA A 548 -16.06 11.99 -7.13
C ALA A 548 -16.97 11.13 -6.26
N ALA A 549 -18.30 11.33 -6.33
CA ALA A 549 -19.24 10.51 -5.63
C ALA A 549 -19.16 9.07 -6.17
N PRO A 550 -18.78 8.07 -5.35
CA PRO A 550 -18.86 6.69 -5.77
C PRO A 550 -20.31 6.42 -6.19
N SER A 551 -20.52 5.74 -7.31
CA SER A 551 -21.85 5.34 -7.80
C SER A 551 -22.50 4.27 -6.89
N LEU A 552 -22.51 4.46 -5.58
CA LEU A 552 -23.21 3.63 -4.59
C LEU A 552 -24.73 3.79 -4.69
N SER A 553 -25.24 4.78 -5.42
CA SER A 553 -26.68 5.00 -5.62
C SER A 553 -27.28 4.27 -6.83
N ARG A 554 -26.48 3.69 -7.73
CA ARG A 554 -27.01 2.93 -8.89
C ARG A 554 -27.02 1.41 -8.70
N GLY A 555 -26.37 0.88 -7.66
CA GLY A 555 -26.27 -0.56 -7.39
C GLY A 555 -27.34 -1.16 -6.46
N SER A 556 -28.21 -0.34 -5.83
CA SER A 556 -29.21 -0.85 -4.87
C SER A 556 -30.58 -1.16 -5.47
N CYS A 557 -30.74 -1.07 -6.80
CA CYS A 557 -32.02 -1.33 -7.47
C CYS A 557 -32.00 -2.40 -8.57
N ARG A 558 -30.91 -3.16 -8.75
CA ARG A 558 -30.90 -4.33 -9.64
C ARG A 558 -30.30 -5.53 -8.93
N ARG A 559 -31.16 -6.30 -8.28
CA ARG A 559 -30.96 -7.75 -8.15
C ARG A 559 -31.17 -8.39 -9.52
N SER A 560 -30.47 -9.51 -9.69
CA SER A 560 -30.63 -10.56 -10.71
C SER A 560 -30.30 -10.19 -12.18
N ASP A 561 -29.30 -10.92 -12.65
CA ASP A 561 -29.12 -11.46 -14.00
C ASP A 561 -28.41 -10.62 -15.08
N THR A 562 -27.47 -11.35 -15.70
CA THR A 562 -26.85 -11.18 -17.02
C THR A 562 -25.97 -9.95 -17.27
N VAL A 563 -24.70 -10.26 -17.48
CA VAL A 563 -23.68 -9.45 -18.14
C VAL A 563 -24.12 -9.22 -19.59
N GLU A 564 -24.51 -7.99 -19.92
CA GLU A 564 -24.39 -7.41 -21.26
C GLU A 564 -24.77 -5.91 -21.19
N GLU A 565 -23.98 -5.08 -21.90
CA GLU A 565 -24.21 -3.67 -22.22
C GLU A 565 -24.00 -2.64 -21.06
N ALA A 566 -23.34 -1.50 -21.23
CA ALA A 566 -23.13 -0.71 -22.44
C ALA A 566 -21.87 0.18 -22.36
N ALA A 567 -21.33 0.37 -23.57
CA ALA A 567 -20.55 1.48 -24.14
C ALA A 567 -20.53 2.82 -23.40
#